data_AF-A0A158G191-F1
#
_entry.id   AF-A0A158G191-F1
#
_cell.length_a   1.000
_cell.length_b   1.000
_cell.length_c   1.000
_cell.angle_alpha   90.00
_cell.angle_beta   90.00
_cell.angle_gamma   90.00
#
_symmetry.space_group_name_H-M   'P 1'
#
loop_
_entity.id
_entity.type
_entity.pdbx_description
1 polymer ?
#
loop_
_entity_poly.entity_id
_entity_poly.type
_entity_poly.pdbx_seq_one_letter_code
_entity_poly.pdbx_strand_id
1 'polypeptide(L)'
;MYVGIFDDLDWDDEATHFSLLTKKIDRYTQYVRSGQLLAAYPRVRGYPVIIEYVAMRPMTRSAEAFWKTRETIIRSVGFEVRCRTVDVRHTTAQDSVMVDRAEAADVAVAVPAGPRLEPVADVLDLSLPEIAETKQSNEIVRVDHHPVLVMRKKTSSGR
;
A
#
# COMPACT_ATOMS: atom_id res chain seq x y z
N MET A 1 5.50 19.24 -7.69
CA MET A 1 4.94 18.11 -8.47
C MET A 1 4.71 16.98 -7.49
N TYR A 2 3.55 16.32 -7.56
CA TYR A 2 3.20 15.27 -6.62
C TYR A 2 3.31 13.89 -7.25
N VAL A 3 3.81 12.95 -6.46
CA VAL A 3 3.84 11.53 -6.78
C VAL A 3 2.98 10.83 -5.75
N GLY A 4 1.79 10.39 -6.18
CA GLY A 4 0.78 9.84 -5.29
C GLY A 4 0.94 8.33 -5.08
N ILE A 5 1.01 7.92 -3.83
CA ILE A 5 0.92 6.53 -3.37
C ILE A 5 -0.45 6.37 -2.70
N PHE A 6 -1.44 5.93 -3.48
CA PHE A 6 -2.80 5.67 -2.99
C PHE A 6 -2.89 4.27 -2.40
N ASP A 7 -3.43 4.15 -1.21
CA ASP A 7 -3.47 2.89 -0.47
C ASP A 7 -4.87 2.58 0.01
N ASP A 8 -5.47 1.59 -0.64
CA ASP A 8 -6.84 1.13 -0.45
C ASP A 8 -6.93 -0.16 0.37
N LEU A 9 -5.79 -0.73 0.80
CA LEU A 9 -5.75 -1.93 1.61
C LEU A 9 -6.11 -1.63 3.07
N ASP A 10 -6.81 -2.56 3.71
CA ASP A 10 -6.98 -2.56 5.16
C ASP A 10 -5.72 -3.06 5.87
N TRP A 11 -5.72 -2.95 7.20
CA TRP A 11 -4.57 -3.28 8.05
C TRP A 11 -4.75 -4.62 8.77
N ASP A 12 -5.59 -5.52 8.25
CA ASP A 12 -5.88 -6.81 8.91
C ASP A 12 -4.65 -7.75 8.88
N ASP A 13 -3.93 -7.79 7.75
CA ASP A 13 -2.61 -8.42 7.62
C ASP A 13 -1.51 -7.35 7.46
N GLU A 14 -1.10 -6.79 8.58
CA GLU A 14 -0.08 -5.73 8.62
C GLU A 14 1.27 -6.18 8.02
N ALA A 15 1.66 -7.44 8.19
CA ALA A 15 2.95 -7.92 7.71
C ALA A 15 2.99 -7.92 6.17
N THR A 16 1.94 -8.45 5.55
CA THR A 16 1.78 -8.38 4.09
C THR A 16 1.66 -6.94 3.62
N HIS A 17 0.87 -6.12 4.32
CA HIS A 17 0.69 -4.71 3.98
C HIS A 17 2.04 -3.95 4.01
N PHE A 18 2.83 -4.07 5.08
CA PHE A 18 4.16 -3.43 5.17
C PHE A 18 5.08 -3.83 4.03
N SER A 19 5.06 -5.10 3.63
CA SER A 19 5.84 -5.60 2.48
C SER A 19 5.40 -4.94 1.17
N LEU A 20 4.10 -4.87 0.91
CA LEU A 20 3.53 -4.26 -0.29
C LEU A 20 3.81 -2.75 -0.36
N LEU A 21 3.60 -2.04 0.75
CA LEU A 21 3.84 -0.60 0.82
C LEU A 21 5.33 -0.27 0.67
N THR A 22 6.23 -1.09 1.25
CA THR A 22 7.68 -0.97 1.03
C THR A 22 8.03 -1.09 -0.45
N LYS A 23 7.55 -2.15 -1.13
CA LYS A 23 7.78 -2.36 -2.57
C LYS A 23 7.26 -1.19 -3.41
N LYS A 24 6.13 -0.60 -3.00
CA LYS A 24 5.54 0.55 -3.68
C LYS A 24 6.44 1.78 -3.51
N ILE A 25 6.81 2.13 -2.28
CA ILE A 25 7.69 3.27 -1.99
C ILE A 25 9.02 3.14 -2.75
N ASP A 26 9.65 1.97 -2.71
CA ASP A 26 10.94 1.74 -3.38
C ASP A 26 10.82 1.93 -4.90
N ARG A 27 9.76 1.40 -5.51
CA ARG A 27 9.51 1.56 -6.94
C ARG A 27 9.31 3.02 -7.34
N TYR A 28 8.48 3.76 -6.59
CA TYR A 28 8.18 5.15 -6.90
C TYR A 28 9.40 6.05 -6.69
N THR A 29 10.15 5.85 -5.60
CA THR A 29 11.39 6.60 -5.37
C THR A 29 12.44 6.30 -6.43
N GLN A 30 12.60 5.04 -6.86
CA GLN A 30 13.51 4.67 -7.94
C GLN A 30 13.09 5.27 -9.30
N TYR A 31 11.80 5.30 -9.61
CA TYR A 31 11.26 5.93 -10.83
C TYR A 31 11.59 7.43 -10.89
N VAL A 32 11.50 8.12 -9.76
CA VAL A 32 11.88 9.55 -9.68
C VAL A 32 13.39 9.72 -9.77
N ARG A 33 14.17 8.97 -8.98
CA ARG A 33 15.64 9.09 -8.91
C ARG A 33 16.36 8.73 -10.21
N SER A 34 15.83 7.76 -10.94
CA SER A 34 16.37 7.37 -12.26
C SER A 34 16.13 8.41 -13.35
N GLY A 35 15.38 9.48 -13.06
CA GLY A 35 15.02 10.49 -14.05
C GLY A 35 13.92 10.05 -15.02
N GLN A 36 13.38 8.83 -14.88
CA GLN A 36 12.29 8.33 -15.73
C GLN A 36 11.07 9.26 -15.68
N LEU A 37 10.78 9.84 -14.50
CA LEU A 37 9.75 10.86 -14.37
C LEU A 37 9.99 12.06 -15.31
N LEU A 38 11.19 12.62 -15.32
CA LEU A 38 11.52 13.80 -16.14
C LEU A 38 11.56 13.46 -17.63
N ALA A 39 11.97 12.24 -17.98
CA ALA A 39 11.94 11.76 -19.35
C ALA A 39 10.50 11.63 -19.88
N ALA A 40 9.61 11.02 -19.09
CA ALA A 40 8.20 10.85 -19.44
C ALA A 40 7.43 12.17 -19.42
N TYR A 41 7.78 13.10 -18.52
CA TYR A 41 7.08 14.36 -18.33
C TYR A 41 8.03 15.56 -18.23
N PRO A 42 8.66 16.01 -19.34
CA PRO A 42 9.66 17.08 -19.29
C PRO A 42 9.17 18.40 -18.70
N ARG A 43 7.86 18.67 -18.78
CA ARG A 43 7.23 19.91 -18.27
C ARG A 43 7.28 20.05 -16.75
N VAL A 44 7.55 18.97 -16.00
CA VAL A 44 7.69 19.02 -14.53
C VAL A 44 9.10 19.39 -14.08
N ARG A 45 10.02 19.64 -15.02
CA ARG A 45 11.37 20.13 -14.71
C ARG A 45 11.30 21.45 -13.94
N GLY A 46 12.12 21.57 -12.90
CA GLY A 46 12.19 22.75 -12.04
C GLY A 46 11.17 22.78 -10.90
N TYR A 47 10.22 21.84 -10.85
CA TYR A 47 9.31 21.71 -9.70
C TYR A 47 9.88 20.73 -8.67
N PRO A 48 9.81 21.03 -7.36
CA PRO A 48 10.16 20.06 -6.32
C PRO A 48 9.24 18.84 -6.40
N VAL A 49 9.78 17.66 -6.10
CA VAL A 49 9.02 16.41 -6.04
C VAL A 49 8.57 16.15 -4.61
N ILE A 50 7.27 15.99 -4.44
CA ILE A 50 6.63 15.66 -3.16
C ILE A 50 6.03 14.25 -3.30
N ILE A 51 6.46 13.31 -2.46
CA ILE A 51 5.83 11.99 -2.34
C ILE A 51 4.63 12.14 -1.40
N GLU A 52 3.42 11.93 -1.92
CA GLU A 52 2.18 11.97 -1.12
C GLU A 52 1.67 10.55 -0.91
N TYR A 53 1.60 10.12 0.35
CA TYR A 53 0.89 8.91 0.75
C TYR A 53 -0.54 9.22 1.15
N VAL A 54 -1.48 8.48 0.57
CA VAL A 54 -2.92 8.65 0.78
C VAL A 54 -3.47 7.33 1.31
N ALA A 55 -3.67 7.26 2.62
CA ALA A 55 -4.30 6.12 3.28
C ALA A 55 -5.84 6.26 3.17
N MET A 56 -6.50 5.31 2.51
CA MET A 56 -7.97 5.28 2.38
C MET A 56 -8.63 4.50 3.52
N ARG A 57 -7.82 3.81 4.35
CA ARG A 57 -8.23 3.11 5.56
C ARG A 57 -7.46 3.67 6.77
N PRO A 58 -8.09 3.80 7.96
CA PRO A 58 -7.40 4.27 9.16
C PRO A 58 -6.20 3.39 9.50
N MET A 59 -5.05 4.01 9.77
CA MET A 59 -3.84 3.30 10.18
C MET A 59 -3.96 2.79 11.62
N THR A 60 -3.41 1.61 11.88
CA THR A 60 -3.12 1.13 13.22
C THR A 60 -1.89 1.86 13.79
N ARG A 61 -1.62 1.70 15.09
CA ARG A 61 -0.42 2.32 15.72
C ARG A 61 0.88 1.82 15.12
N SER A 62 0.96 0.52 14.82
CA SER A 62 2.11 -0.10 14.15
C SER A 62 2.27 0.42 12.74
N ALA A 63 1.17 0.62 12.00
CA ALA A 63 1.19 1.24 10.68
C ALA A 63 1.68 2.68 10.70
N GLU A 64 1.26 3.49 11.66
CA GLU A 64 1.76 4.86 11.84
C GLU A 64 3.27 4.88 12.14
N ALA A 65 3.75 4.01 13.03
CA ALA A 65 5.17 3.89 13.36
C ALA A 65 6.01 3.41 12.15
N PHE A 66 5.48 2.44 11.40
CA PHE A 66 6.06 1.97 10.15
C PHE A 66 6.16 3.12 9.14
N TRP A 67 5.06 3.86 8.92
CA TRP A 67 5.03 4.97 7.99
C TRP A 67 6.01 6.08 8.40
N LYS A 68 6.13 6.41 9.68
CA LYS A 68 7.11 7.37 10.19
C LYS A 68 8.54 6.98 9.85
N THR A 69 8.86 5.69 9.95
CA THR A 69 10.17 5.17 9.55
C THR A 69 10.42 5.38 8.04
N ARG A 70 9.41 5.14 7.20
CA ARG A 70 9.50 5.36 5.75
C ARG A 70 9.58 6.84 5.39
N GLU A 71 8.84 7.71 6.09
CA GLU A 71 8.91 9.15 5.93
C GLU A 71 10.36 9.65 6.13
N THR A 72 11.03 9.21 7.19
CA THR A 72 12.44 9.58 7.46
C THR A 72 13.37 9.12 6.34
N ILE A 73 13.20 7.90 5.82
CA ILE A 73 14.02 7.36 4.72
C ILE A 73 13.78 8.16 3.43
N ILE A 74 12.53 8.48 3.09
CA ILE A 74 12.24 9.24 1.87
C ILE A 74 12.83 10.66 1.96
N ARG A 75 12.73 11.29 3.13
CA ARG A 75 13.31 12.62 3.38
C ARG A 75 14.83 12.62 3.33
N SER A 76 15.49 11.60 3.85
CA SER A 76 16.97 11.52 3.83
C SER A 76 17.53 11.41 2.41
N VAL A 77 16.72 10.94 1.45
CA VAL A 77 17.07 10.86 0.03
C VAL A 77 16.75 12.16 -0.73
N GLY A 78 16.24 13.19 -0.04
CA GLY A 78 16.04 14.54 -0.58
C GLY A 78 14.64 14.82 -1.11
N PHE A 79 13.65 13.99 -0.80
CA PHE A 79 12.26 14.23 -1.19
C PHE A 79 11.44 14.83 -0.05
N GLU A 80 10.54 15.74 -0.40
CA GLU A 80 9.47 16.12 0.52
C GLU A 80 8.42 15.01 0.61
N VAL A 81 7.84 14.83 1.79
CA VAL A 81 6.82 13.81 2.05
C VAL A 81 5.59 14.46 2.66
N ARG A 82 4.41 13.99 2.22
CA ARG A 82 3.12 14.27 2.84
C ARG A 82 2.37 12.98 3.08
N CYS A 83 1.56 12.97 4.13
CA CYS A 83 0.67 11.87 4.46
C CYS A 83 -0.69 12.46 4.76
N ARG A 84 -1.74 11.86 4.20
CA ARG A 84 -3.12 12.16 4.56
C ARG A 84 -3.95 10.91 4.60
N THR A 85 -4.92 10.90 5.51
CA THR A 85 -5.97 9.88 5.57
C THR A 85 -7.21 10.46 4.90
N VAL A 86 -7.83 9.69 4.02
CA VAL A 86 -9.10 10.05 3.40
C VAL A 86 -10.16 9.09 3.91
N ASP A 87 -11.15 9.61 4.63
CA ASP A 87 -12.35 8.86 4.98
C ASP A 87 -13.22 8.73 3.73
N VAL A 88 -13.00 7.66 2.97
CA VAL A 88 -13.89 7.32 1.86
C VAL A 88 -15.10 6.63 2.48
N ARG A 89 -16.09 7.42 2.90
CA ARG A 89 -17.41 6.87 3.25
C ARG A 89 -17.89 6.06 2.04
N HIS A 90 -17.85 4.74 2.17
CA HIS A 90 -18.60 3.91 1.26
C HIS A 90 -20.06 4.33 1.46
N THR A 91 -20.65 5.02 0.47
CA THR A 91 -22.11 5.10 0.36
C THR A 91 -22.55 3.67 0.08
N THR A 92 -22.62 2.87 1.14
CA THR A 92 -23.41 1.65 1.14
C THR A 92 -24.82 2.15 1.38
N ALA A 93 -25.51 2.48 0.29
CA ALA A 93 -26.95 2.49 0.32
C ALA A 93 -27.39 1.05 0.64
N GLN A 94 -27.59 0.77 1.93
CA GLN A 94 -28.66 -0.05 2.46
C GLN A 94 -28.71 0.10 3.97
N ASP A 95 -29.78 0.78 4.39
CA ASP A 95 -30.39 0.69 5.71
C ASP A 95 -30.36 -0.74 6.24
N SER A 96 -29.91 -0.90 7.48
CA SER A 96 -30.46 -1.85 8.45
C SER A 96 -29.96 -1.44 9.83
N VAL A 97 -30.70 -0.53 10.46
CA VAL A 97 -30.71 -0.40 11.90
C VAL A 97 -31.23 -1.73 12.47
N MET A 98 -30.38 -2.48 13.18
CA MET A 98 -30.85 -3.28 14.31
C MET A 98 -29.85 -3.15 15.46
N VAL A 99 -30.29 -2.36 16.43
CA VAL A 99 -29.81 -2.37 17.81
C VAL A 99 -30.31 -3.68 18.42
N ASP A 100 -29.42 -4.49 18.98
CA ASP A 100 -29.76 -5.09 20.27
C ASP A 100 -28.54 -5.33 21.15
N ARG A 101 -28.73 -5.04 22.44
CA ARG A 101 -27.76 -5.07 23.52
C ARG A 101 -28.20 -6.16 24.48
N ALA A 102 -27.32 -7.12 24.80
CA ALA A 102 -27.32 -7.81 26.10
C ALA A 102 -26.02 -8.61 26.32
N GLU A 103 -25.51 -8.54 27.55
CA GLU A 103 -24.30 -9.18 28.07
C GLU A 103 -24.51 -10.61 28.63
N ALA A 104 -23.37 -11.30 28.77
CA ALA A 104 -22.89 -12.13 29.90
C ALA A 104 -23.15 -13.66 29.97
N ALA A 105 -22.00 -14.36 30.18
CA ALA A 105 -21.71 -15.64 30.86
C ALA A 105 -22.29 -16.95 30.27
N ASP A 106 -21.65 -18.13 30.29
CA ASP A 106 -20.67 -18.73 31.20
C ASP A 106 -19.92 -19.95 30.54
N VAL A 107 -18.92 -20.44 31.27
CA VAL A 107 -17.80 -21.41 31.13
C VAL A 107 -18.03 -22.82 30.53
N ALA A 108 -16.98 -23.36 29.88
CA ALA A 108 -16.46 -24.72 30.13
C ALA A 108 -15.02 -24.95 29.59
N VAL A 109 -14.14 -25.45 30.47
CA VAL A 109 -12.72 -25.81 30.29
C VAL A 109 -12.59 -27.31 30.00
N ALA A 110 -11.65 -27.72 29.13
CA ALA A 110 -10.99 -29.04 29.18
C ALA A 110 -9.57 -28.98 28.58
N VAL A 111 -8.68 -29.81 29.14
CA VAL A 111 -7.22 -29.62 29.34
C VAL A 111 -6.37 -30.47 28.35
N PRO A 112 -5.00 -30.56 28.40
CA PRO A 112 -4.14 -30.45 27.22
C PRO A 112 -3.35 -31.74 26.88
N ALA A 113 -2.66 -31.77 25.73
CA ALA A 113 -1.52 -32.65 25.51
C ALA A 113 -0.56 -32.04 24.46
N GLY A 114 0.69 -31.77 24.87
CA GLY A 114 1.79 -31.40 23.97
C GLY A 114 2.56 -32.62 23.44
N PRO A 115 3.82 -32.45 23.00
CA PRO A 115 4.18 -31.95 21.68
C PRO A 115 4.99 -33.00 20.87
N ARG A 116 5.09 -32.86 19.54
CA ARG A 116 6.14 -33.55 18.78
C ARG A 116 6.52 -32.82 17.48
N LEU A 117 7.82 -32.63 17.32
CA LEU A 117 8.52 -31.97 16.21
C LEU A 117 8.78 -32.95 15.04
N GLU A 118 8.58 -32.45 13.81
CA GLU A 118 9.34 -32.62 12.54
C GLU A 118 9.69 -34.03 12.01
N PRO A 119 9.61 -34.27 10.67
CA PRO A 119 10.60 -33.70 9.74
C PRO A 119 10.06 -33.23 8.38
N VAL A 120 10.40 -31.99 7.98
CA VAL A 120 10.34 -31.55 6.58
C VAL A 120 11.63 -31.91 5.84
N ALA A 121 11.51 -32.83 4.88
CA ALA A 121 12.51 -33.08 3.87
C ALA A 121 12.15 -32.31 2.58
N ASP A 122 13.13 -31.56 2.09
CA ASP A 122 13.54 -31.35 0.70
C ASP A 122 12.46 -31.17 -0.41
N VAL A 123 12.52 -30.03 -1.10
CA VAL A 123 12.92 -29.91 -2.52
C VAL A 123 12.76 -28.44 -2.92
N LEU A 124 13.89 -27.76 -3.12
CA LEU A 124 13.98 -26.52 -3.88
C LEU A 124 13.92 -26.87 -5.38
N ASP A 125 12.79 -26.60 -6.03
CA ASP A 125 12.68 -26.48 -7.48
C ASP A 125 12.27 -25.04 -7.82
N LEU A 126 13.27 -24.18 -8.02
CA LEU A 126 13.10 -22.82 -8.53
C LEU A 126 13.02 -22.86 -10.06
N SER A 127 11.89 -23.32 -10.57
CA SER A 127 11.49 -23.11 -11.96
C SER A 127 10.49 -21.95 -12.00
N LEU A 128 11.00 -20.73 -12.16
CA LEU A 128 10.19 -19.51 -12.35
C LEU A 128 9.50 -19.55 -13.73
N PRO A 129 8.16 -19.53 -13.83
CA PRO A 129 7.51 -19.21 -15.09
C PRO A 129 7.69 -17.72 -15.40
N GLU A 130 8.06 -17.47 -16.65
CA GLU A 130 8.22 -16.15 -17.27
C GLU A 130 6.98 -15.28 -17.04
N ILE A 131 7.10 -14.29 -16.15
CA ILE A 131 5.98 -13.41 -15.78
C ILE A 131 5.72 -12.46 -16.94
N ALA A 132 4.60 -12.67 -17.62
CA ALA A 132 4.12 -11.84 -18.72
C ALA A 132 4.26 -10.34 -18.43
N GLU A 133 4.89 -9.61 -19.35
CA GLU A 133 5.12 -8.17 -19.28
C GLU A 133 3.80 -7.42 -19.10
N THR A 134 3.51 -7.01 -17.87
CA THR A 134 2.33 -6.19 -17.58
C THR A 134 2.64 -4.76 -18.02
N LYS A 135 2.10 -4.32 -19.17
CA LYS A 135 2.29 -2.94 -19.66
C LYS A 135 1.60 -1.95 -18.74
N GLN A 136 2.35 -1.44 -17.77
CA GLN A 136 1.89 -0.49 -16.75
C GLN A 136 1.70 0.90 -17.38
N SER A 137 0.57 1.56 -17.10
CA SER A 137 0.24 2.88 -17.65
C SER A 137 0.36 3.94 -16.55
N ASN A 138 1.18 4.96 -16.81
CA ASN A 138 1.39 6.09 -15.91
C ASN A 138 0.56 7.27 -16.41
N GLU A 139 -0.24 7.87 -15.54
CA GLU A 139 -1.12 8.99 -15.86
C GLU A 139 -0.81 10.18 -14.95
N ILE A 140 -0.77 11.40 -15.49
CA ILE A 140 -0.76 12.61 -14.67
C ILE A 140 -2.18 13.17 -14.60
N VAL A 141 -2.72 13.24 -13.39
CA VAL A 141 -4.01 13.86 -13.09
C VAL A 141 -3.76 15.25 -12.49
N ARG A 142 -4.64 16.22 -12.78
CA ARG A 142 -4.61 17.53 -12.13
C ARG A 142 -5.56 17.53 -10.93
N VAL A 143 -5.02 17.78 -9.73
CA VAL A 143 -5.79 17.98 -8.51
C VAL A 143 -5.45 19.37 -7.98
N ASP A 144 -6.44 20.25 -7.81
CA ASP A 144 -6.27 21.63 -7.32
C ASP A 144 -5.10 22.38 -7.99
N HIS A 145 -5.04 22.34 -9.32
CA HIS A 145 -3.99 22.93 -10.16
C HIS A 145 -2.58 22.30 -10.07
N HIS A 146 -2.39 21.22 -9.32
CA HIS A 146 -1.11 20.52 -9.20
C HIS A 146 -1.08 19.22 -10.01
N PRO A 147 0.00 18.94 -10.75
CA PRO A 147 0.17 17.65 -11.44
C PRO A 147 0.51 16.55 -10.43
N VAL A 148 -0.30 15.48 -10.44
CA VAL A 148 -0.13 14.28 -9.61
C VAL A 148 0.13 13.08 -10.54
N LEU A 149 1.27 12.41 -10.37
CA LEU A 149 1.52 11.14 -11.03
C LEU A 149 0.78 10.01 -10.32
N VAL A 150 -0.04 9.29 -11.07
CA VAL A 150 -0.74 8.07 -10.64
C VAL A 150 -0.25 6.91 -11.51
N MET A 151 0.32 5.88 -10.88
CA MET A 151 0.68 4.65 -11.59
C MET A 151 -0.45 3.64 -11.42
N ARG A 152 -1.12 3.28 -12.51
CA ARG A 152 -2.14 2.23 -12.51
C ARG A 152 -1.56 0.94 -13.08
N LYS A 153 -1.77 -0.18 -12.37
CA LYS A 153 -1.53 -1.50 -12.96
C LYS A 153 -2.66 -1.75 -13.97
N LYS A 154 -2.32 -1.89 -15.25
CA LYS A 154 -3.29 -2.32 -16.27
C LYS A 154 -3.45 -3.83 -16.12
N THR A 155 -4.58 -4.31 -15.64
CA THR A 155 -4.92 -5.74 -15.78
C THR A 155 -5.19 -5.96 -17.26
N SER A 156 -4.30 -6.69 -17.93
CA SER A 156 -4.55 -7.19 -19.27
C SER A 156 -5.63 -8.27 -19.14
N SER A 157 -6.90 -7.86 -19.22
CA SER A 157 -7.99 -8.80 -19.52
C SER A 157 -7.80 -9.22 -20.98
N GLY A 158 -7.10 -10.34 -21.16
CA GLY A 158 -7.00 -11.02 -22.45
C GLY A 158 -8.36 -11.54 -22.87
N ARG A 159 -8.76 -11.21 -24.09
CA ARG A 159 -9.86 -11.83 -24.83
C ARG A 159 -9.48 -13.23 -25.27
#